data_AF-A0A421KAN0-F1
#
_entry.id   AF-A0A421KAN0-F1
#
_cell.length_a   1.000
_cell.length_b   1.000
_cell.length_c   1.000
_cell.angle_alpha   90.00
_cell.angle_beta   90.00
_cell.angle_gamma   90.00
#
_symmetry.space_group_name_H-M   'P 1'
#
loop_
_entity.id
_entity.type
_entity.pdbx_description
1 polymer ?
#
loop_
_entity_poly.entity_id
_entity_poly.type
_entity_poly.pdbx_seq_one_letter_code
_entity_poly.pdbx_strand_id
1 'polypeptide(L)'
;MNKSKLLFETVRTALAILIALGFSLVLILLVSRQPGIALSQFLIGPLSSLRHFGNVLEMMIPMIFTGLAISLMFSAAQFNLAAEGAFFMGGVAAAFVAV
;
A
#
# COMPACT_ATOMS: atom_id res chain seq x y z
N MET A 1 -24.17 17.99 1.44
CA MET A 1 -23.22 17.06 0.79
C MET A 1 -24.04 16.08 -0.05
N ASN A 2 -24.03 16.20 -1.39
CA ASN A 2 -24.93 15.43 -2.26
C ASN A 2 -24.60 13.93 -2.21
N LYS A 3 -25.63 13.08 -2.00
CA LYS A 3 -25.50 11.60 -1.99
C LYS A 3 -24.74 11.06 -3.21
N SER A 4 -24.87 11.70 -4.38
CA SER A 4 -24.18 11.31 -5.61
C SER A 4 -22.66 11.49 -5.56
N LYS A 5 -22.13 12.48 -4.82
CA LYS A 5 -20.67 12.67 -4.68
C LYS A 5 -20.05 11.59 -3.80
N LEU A 6 -20.70 11.27 -2.69
CA LEU A 6 -20.28 10.21 -1.77
C LEU A 6 -20.29 8.84 -2.45
N LEU A 7 -21.32 8.54 -3.23
CA LEU A 7 -21.39 7.31 -4.03
C LEU A 7 -20.22 7.22 -5.02
N PHE A 8 -19.94 8.30 -5.74
CA PHE A 8 -18.84 8.34 -6.70
C PHE A 8 -17.46 8.14 -6.05
N GLU A 9 -17.18 8.82 -4.93
CA GLU A 9 -15.93 8.68 -4.18
C GLU A 9 -15.76 7.27 -3.61
N THR A 10 -16.83 6.68 -3.09
CA THR A 10 -16.82 5.32 -2.55
C THR A 10 -16.56 4.29 -3.65
N VAL A 11 -17.25 4.40 -4.78
CA VAL A 11 -17.05 3.51 -5.94
C VAL A 11 -15.64 3.65 -6.51
N ARG A 12 -15.13 4.87 -6.64
CA ARG A 12 -13.75 5.13 -7.08
C ARG A 12 -12.73 4.46 -6.16
N THR A 13 -12.91 4.57 -4.84
CA THR A 13 -12.01 3.97 -3.85
C THR A 13 -12.09 2.45 -3.89
N ALA A 14 -13.30 1.89 -3.95
CA ALA A 14 -13.51 0.46 -4.07
C ALA A 14 -12.88 -0.12 -5.35
N LEU A 15 -12.99 0.61 -6.48
CA LEU A 15 -12.35 0.21 -7.74
C LEU A 15 -10.82 0.24 -7.63
N ALA A 16 -10.25 1.26 -6.99
CA ALA A 16 -8.81 1.34 -6.76
C ALA A 16 -8.31 0.16 -5.91
N ILE A 17 -9.03 -0.20 -4.85
CA ILE A 17 -8.73 -1.38 -4.03
C ILE A 17 -8.82 -2.66 -4.86
N LEU A 18 -9.86 -2.82 -5.67
CA LEU A 18 -10.03 -4.00 -6.54
C LEU A 18 -8.87 -4.14 -7.55
N ILE A 19 -8.44 -3.05 -8.17
CA ILE A 19 -7.30 -3.05 -9.11
C ILE A 19 -6.01 -3.41 -8.36
N ALA A 20 -5.77 -2.81 -7.20
CA ALA A 20 -4.58 -3.10 -6.38
C ALA A 20 -4.54 -4.57 -5.95
N LEU A 21 -5.66 -5.12 -5.50
CA LEU A 21 -5.80 -6.55 -5.17
C LEU A 21 -5.59 -7.41 -6.41
N GLY A 22 -6.22 -7.10 -7.54
CA GLY A 22 -6.03 -7.84 -8.79
C GLY A 22 -4.55 -7.88 -9.22
N PHE A 23 -3.87 -6.75 -9.13
CA PHE A 23 -2.45 -6.64 -9.46
C PHE A 23 -1.57 -7.44 -8.48
N SER A 24 -1.84 -7.38 -7.17
CA SER A 24 -1.09 -8.16 -6.18
C SER A 24 -1.30 -9.66 -6.36
N LEU A 25 -2.52 -10.11 -6.68
CA LEU A 25 -2.82 -11.50 -7.01
C LEU A 25 -1.98 -11.98 -8.20
N VAL A 26 -1.95 -11.21 -9.28
CA VAL A 26 -1.16 -11.54 -10.49
C VAL A 26 0.33 -11.64 -10.15
N LEU A 27 0.87 -10.68 -9.40
CA LEU A 27 2.28 -10.72 -8.99
C LEU A 27 2.60 -11.94 -8.13
N ILE A 28 1.73 -12.28 -7.17
CA ILE A 28 1.92 -13.45 -6.31
C ILE A 28 1.93 -14.74 -7.15
N LEU A 29 1.03 -14.88 -8.13
CA LEU A 29 0.99 -16.04 -9.03
C LEU A 29 2.26 -16.19 -9.88
N LEU A 30 2.85 -15.07 -10.30
CA LEU A 30 4.05 -15.07 -11.16
C LEU A 30 5.35 -15.31 -10.37
N VAL A 31 5.45 -14.79 -9.14
CA VAL A 31 6.70 -14.79 -8.36
C VAL A 31 6.74 -15.90 -7.32
N SER A 32 5.60 -16.30 -6.75
CA SER A 32 5.57 -17.27 -5.65
C SER A 32 5.64 -18.72 -6.12
N ARG A 33 6.49 -19.51 -5.47
CA ARG A 33 6.55 -20.97 -5.66
C ARG A 33 5.34 -21.70 -5.06
N GLN A 34 4.65 -21.06 -4.11
CA GLN A 34 3.47 -21.62 -3.40
C GLN A 34 2.34 -20.57 -3.37
N PRO A 35 1.69 -20.32 -4.51
CA PRO A 35 0.74 -19.22 -4.66
C PRO A 35 -0.46 -19.33 -3.71
N GLY A 36 -1.02 -20.54 -3.51
CA GLY A 36 -2.20 -20.72 -2.65
C GLY A 36 -1.98 -20.32 -1.19
N ILE A 37 -0.82 -20.65 -0.64
CA ILE A 37 -0.46 -20.27 0.74
C ILE A 37 -0.19 -18.77 0.83
N ALA A 38 0.54 -18.20 -0.14
CA ALA A 38 0.83 -16.77 -0.20
C ALA A 38 -0.44 -15.92 -0.29
N LEU A 39 -1.44 -16.37 -1.05
CA LEU A 39 -2.75 -15.71 -1.17
C LEU A 39 -3.52 -15.72 0.16
N SER A 40 -3.57 -16.87 0.83
CA SER A 40 -4.21 -16.98 2.14
C SER A 40 -3.52 -16.09 3.18
N GLN A 41 -2.19 -16.02 3.17
CA GLN A 41 -1.42 -15.18 4.09
C GLN A 41 -1.58 -13.69 3.76
N PHE A 42 -1.67 -13.32 2.49
CA PHE A 42 -1.90 -11.93 2.08
C PHE A 42 -3.28 -11.42 2.52
N LEU A 43 -4.34 -12.23 2.36
CA LEU A 43 -5.70 -11.83 2.68
C LEU A 43 -6.04 -11.96 4.18
N ILE A 44 -5.60 -13.05 4.82
CA ILE A 44 -6.03 -13.42 6.18
C ILE A 44 -4.90 -13.22 7.20
N GLY A 45 -3.64 -13.17 6.77
CA GLY A 45 -2.48 -12.99 7.64
C GLY A 45 -2.57 -11.75 8.55
N PRO A 46 -2.96 -10.56 8.06
CA PRO A 46 -3.14 -9.38 8.90
C PRO A 46 -4.14 -9.56 10.04
N LEU A 47 -5.18 -10.36 9.81
CA LEU A 47 -6.28 -10.60 10.77
C LEU A 47 -5.98 -11.74 11.75
N SER A 48 -4.90 -12.49 11.52
CA SER A 48 -4.56 -13.67 12.32
C SER A 48 -4.07 -13.34 13.73
N SER A 49 -3.47 -12.16 13.96
CA SER A 49 -3.02 -11.74 15.28
C SER A 49 -2.92 -10.22 15.41
N LEU A 50 -3.01 -9.73 16.65
CA LEU A 50 -2.77 -8.31 16.98
C LEU A 50 -1.39 -7.83 16.52
N ARG A 51 -0.37 -8.71 16.54
CA ARG A 51 0.97 -8.38 16.05
C ARG A 51 0.99 -8.21 14.54
N HIS A 52 0.38 -9.11 13.79
CA HIS A 52 0.32 -9.00 12.33
C HIS A 52 -0.46 -7.77 11.88
N PHE A 53 -1.55 -7.45 12.58
CA PHE A 53 -2.29 -6.21 12.37
C PHE A 53 -1.43 -4.97 12.68
N GLY A 54 -0.69 -4.99 13.79
CA GLY A 54 0.26 -3.93 14.15
C GLY A 54 1.32 -3.69 13.08
N ASN A 55 1.90 -4.76 12.52
CA ASN A 55 2.88 -4.65 11.44
C ASN A 55 2.28 -4.03 10.17
N VAL A 56 1.01 -4.33 9.88
CA VAL A 56 0.31 -3.69 8.76
C VAL A 56 0.16 -2.20 8.99
N LEU A 57 -0.24 -1.77 10.20
CA LEU A 57 -0.31 -0.36 10.55
C LEU A 57 1.06 0.32 10.49
N GLU A 58 2.10 -0.34 10.99
CA GLU A 58 3.48 0.16 10.95
C GLU A 58 3.94 0.48 9.52
N MET A 59 3.59 -0.37 8.54
CA MET A 59 3.89 -0.09 7.13
C MET A 59 2.93 0.92 6.49
N MET A 60 1.65 0.90 6.87
CA MET A 60 0.64 1.80 6.30
C MET A 60 0.84 3.26 6.70
N ILE A 61 1.21 3.53 7.95
CA ILE A 61 1.32 4.90 8.47
C ILE A 61 2.31 5.74 7.63
N PRO A 62 3.57 5.30 7.41
CA PRO A 62 4.52 6.02 6.56
C PRO A 62 4.00 6.22 5.12
N MET A 63 3.38 5.19 4.54
CA MET A 63 2.84 5.25 3.17
C MET A 63 1.69 6.26 3.03
N ILE A 64 0.88 6.44 4.07
CA ILE A 64 -0.15 7.49 4.09
C ILE A 64 0.50 8.88 4.14
N PHE A 65 1.56 9.05 4.94
CA PHE A 65 2.30 10.31 5.01
C PHE A 65 2.99 10.65 3.68
N THR A 66 3.59 9.68 2.99
CA THR A 66 4.20 9.92 1.67
C THR A 66 3.12 10.30 0.64
N GLY A 67 1.98 9.61 0.61
CA GLY A 67 0.85 9.96 -0.26
C GLY A 67 0.27 11.35 0.00
N LEU A 68 0.19 11.76 1.27
CA LEU A 68 -0.24 13.10 1.66
C LEU A 68 0.78 14.16 1.24
N ALA A 69 2.07 13.92 1.46
CA ALA A 69 3.14 14.83 1.02
C ALA A 69 3.14 15.03 -0.50
N ILE A 70 2.93 13.96 -1.27
CA ILE A 70 2.81 14.01 -2.72
C ILE A 70 1.59 14.83 -3.15
N SER A 71 0.44 14.65 -2.49
CA SER A 71 -0.78 15.43 -2.77
C SER A 71 -0.58 16.93 -2.54
N LEU A 72 0.19 17.31 -1.52
CA LEU A 72 0.58 18.70 -1.27
C LEU A 72 1.49 19.25 -2.37
N MET A 73 2.51 18.49 -2.79
CA MET A 73 3.43 18.92 -3.86
C MET A 73 2.74 19.07 -5.22
N PHE A 74 1.79 18.18 -5.53
CA PHE A 74 0.94 18.33 -6.71
C PHE A 74 0.11 19.62 -6.70
N SER A 75 -0.31 20.08 -5.52
CA SER A 75 -1.01 21.37 -5.39
C SER A 75 -0.10 22.56 -5.71
N ALA A 76 1.21 22.41 -5.52
CA ALA A 76 2.23 23.39 -5.94
C ALA A 76 2.67 23.22 -7.42
N ALA A 77 1.96 22.41 -8.21
CA ALA A 77 2.31 22.04 -9.58
C ALA A 77 3.74 21.45 -9.72
N GLN A 78 4.23 20.79 -8.67
CA GLN A 78 5.53 20.11 -8.69
C GLN A 78 5.30 18.60 -8.60
N PHE A 79 5.79 17.87 -9.59
CA PHE A 79 5.83 16.42 -9.53
C PHE A 79 7.02 15.99 -8.66
N ASN A 80 6.75 15.53 -7.45
CA ASN A 80 7.79 15.09 -6.53
C ASN A 80 7.44 13.72 -5.92
N LEU A 81 8.05 12.67 -6.46
CA LEU A 81 7.99 11.30 -5.92
C LEU A 81 9.20 10.95 -5.03
N ALA A 82 10.06 11.92 -4.69
CA ALA A 82 11.22 11.67 -3.86
C ALA A 82 10.84 11.15 -2.47
N ALA A 83 9.67 11.53 -1.95
CA ALA A 83 9.17 11.08 -0.65
C ALA A 83 8.95 9.55 -0.61
N GLU A 84 8.31 8.98 -1.64
CA GLU A 84 8.08 7.54 -1.73
C GLU A 84 9.39 6.77 -1.99
N GLY A 85 10.26 7.32 -2.86
CA GLY A 85 11.59 6.75 -3.11
C GLY A 85 12.49 6.75 -1.88
N ALA A 86 12.45 7.81 -1.06
CA ALA A 86 13.23 7.89 0.17
C ALA A 86 12.78 6.85 1.22
N PHE A 87 11.48 6.56 1.32
CA PHE A 87 10.97 5.50 2.19
C PHE A 87 11.56 4.12 1.81
N PHE A 88 11.53 3.77 0.53
CA PHE A 88 12.11 2.52 0.04
C PHE A 88 13.64 2.48 0.16
N MET A 89 14.34 3.58 -0.18
CA MET A 89 15.79 3.66 -0.01
C MET A 89 16.22 3.52 1.45
N GLY A 90 15.46 4.10 2.39
CA GLY A 90 15.68 3.90 3.82
C GLY A 90 15.55 2.44 4.23
N GLY A 91 14.55 1.73 3.70
CA GLY A 91 14.39 0.28 3.90
C GLY A 91 15.55 -0.54 3.34
N VAL A 92 16.02 -0.22 2.13
CA VAL A 92 17.19 -0.88 1.52
C VAL A 92 18.46 -0.63 2.32
N ALA A 93 18.71 0.61 2.74
CA ALA A 93 19.86 0.95 3.56
C ALA A 93 19.83 0.28 4.93
N ALA A 94 18.67 0.23 5.58
CA ALA A 94 18.48 -0.49 6.84
C ALA A 94 18.73 -1.99 6.68
N ALA A 95 18.23 -2.60 5.61
CA ALA A 95 18.47 -4.00 5.29
C ALA A 95 19.96 -4.29 5.02
N PHE A 96 20.67 -3.35 4.36
CA PHE A 96 22.10 -3.48 4.11
C PHE A 96 22.94 -3.44 5.39
N VAL A 97 22.60 -2.57 6.35
CA VAL A 97 23.33 -2.44 7.62
C VAL A 97 22.96 -3.55 8.62
N ALA A 98 21.77 -4.13 8.50
CA ALA A 98 21.32 -5.23 9.35
C ALA A 98 22.01 -6.57 9.06
N VAL A 99 22.64 -6.71 7.88
CA VAL A 99 23.48 -7.85 7.47
C VAL A 99 24.92 -7.60 7.89
#